data_AF-A0A5S4ZN17-F1
#
_entry.id   AF-A0A5S4ZN17-F1
#
_cell.length_a   1.000
_cell.length_b   1.000
_cell.length_c   1.000
_cell.angle_alpha   90.00
_cell.angle_beta   90.00
_cell.angle_gamma   90.00
#
_symmetry.space_group_name_H-M   'P 1'
#
loop_
_entity.id
_entity.type
_entity.pdbx_description
1 polymer ?
#
loop_
_entity_poly.entity_id
_entity_poly.type
_entity_poly.pdbx_seq_one_letter_code
_entity_poly.pdbx_strand_id
1 'polypeptide(L)'
;MVKIKTQKKGGILRNLILWGILSLALYTLVFANQGIVMDYFTRGGVFAIAVIVTALVFSFVHGAFSNYLVEAMGFKPGNKK
;
A
#
# COMPACT_ATOMS: atom_id res chain seq x y z
N MET A 1 -5.11 24.73 2.68
CA MET A 1 -4.59 24.53 1.31
C MET A 1 -3.67 23.32 1.30
N VAL A 2 -4.16 22.14 0.90
CA VAL A 2 -3.29 21.00 0.63
C VAL A 2 -2.66 21.24 -0.75
N LYS A 3 -1.40 21.64 -0.76
CA LYS A 3 -0.64 21.89 -1.99
C LYS A 3 -0.30 20.54 -2.62
N ILE A 4 -1.16 20.02 -3.50
CA ILE A 4 -0.84 18.82 -4.27
C ILE A 4 0.25 19.20 -5.26
N LYS A 5 1.51 18.87 -4.95
CA LYS A 5 2.62 19.04 -5.88
C LYS A 5 2.39 18.09 -7.05
N THR A 6 2.08 18.64 -8.21
CA THR A 6 2.11 17.91 -9.49
C THR A 6 3.52 17.35 -9.69
N GLN A 7 3.67 16.03 -9.51
CA GLN A 7 4.95 15.37 -9.71
C GLN A 7 5.28 15.32 -11.21
N LYS A 8 6.54 15.59 -11.55
CA LYS A 8 7.06 15.48 -12.92
C LYS A 8 6.85 14.04 -13.42
N LYS A 9 6.45 13.82 -14.67
CA LYS A 9 6.08 12.50 -15.24
C LYS A 9 7.10 11.37 -14.91
N GLY A 10 8.41 11.69 -14.89
CA GLY A 10 9.46 10.74 -14.50
C GLY A 10 9.52 10.38 -13.00
N GLY A 11 9.08 11.28 -12.12
CA GLY A 11 8.98 11.01 -10.67
C GLY A 11 7.82 10.07 -10.32
N ILE A 12 6.71 10.13 -11.08
CA ILE A 12 5.55 9.25 -10.91
C ILE A 12 5.93 7.81 -11.21
N LEU A 13 6.60 7.56 -12.34
CA LEU A 13 6.99 6.21 -12.76
C LEU A 13 7.99 5.56 -11.78
N ARG A 14 8.95 6.34 -11.26
CA ARG A 14 9.88 5.86 -10.23
C ARG A 14 9.12 5.46 -8.96
N ASN A 15 8.22 6.32 -8.50
CA ASN A 15 7.43 6.04 -7.29
C ASN A 15 6.52 4.83 -7.50
N LEU A 16 5.89 4.69 -8.66
CA LEU A 16 5.08 3.53 -9.01
C LEU A 16 5.85 2.22 -8.84
N ILE A 17 7.07 2.14 -9.41
CA ILE A 17 7.91 0.93 -9.33
C ILE A 17 8.32 0.66 -7.89
N LEU A 18 8.77 1.68 -7.15
CA LEU A 18 9.19 1.53 -5.75
C LEU A 18 8.04 1.04 -4.86
N TRP A 19 6.88 1.67 -4.95
CA TRP A 19 5.69 1.29 -4.18
C TRP A 19 5.13 -0.07 -4.63
N GLY A 20 5.25 -0.41 -5.92
CA GLY A 20 4.87 -1.72 -6.45
C GLY A 20 5.75 -2.84 -5.92
N ILE A 21 7.07 -2.67 -5.94
CA ILE A 21 8.03 -3.64 -5.38
C ILE A 21 7.79 -3.78 -3.87
N LEU A 22 7.58 -2.68 -3.15
CA LEU A 22 7.30 -2.72 -1.72
C LEU A 22 6.00 -3.47 -1.43
N SER A 23 4.92 -3.17 -2.16
CA SER A 23 3.64 -3.89 -2.02
C SER A 23 3.81 -5.38 -2.30
N LEU A 24 4.52 -5.74 -3.37
CA LEU A 24 4.78 -7.13 -3.73
C LEU A 24 5.56 -7.85 -2.62
N ALA A 25 6.64 -7.24 -2.13
CA ALA A 25 7.46 -7.80 -1.05
C ALA A 25 6.65 -8.03 0.23
N LEU A 26 5.76 -7.11 0.60
CA LEU A 26 4.85 -7.29 1.73
C LEU A 26 3.93 -8.50 1.55
N TYR A 27 3.29 -8.64 0.39
CA TYR A 27 2.45 -9.80 0.08
C TYR A 27 3.26 -11.09 0.13
N THR A 28 4.43 -11.14 -0.51
CA THR A 28 5.31 -12.31 -0.50
C THR A 28 5.73 -12.68 0.92
N LEU A 29 6.08 -11.70 1.75
CA LEU A 29 6.52 -11.96 3.13
C LEU A 29 5.40 -12.59 3.97
N VAL A 30 4.17 -12.06 3.88
CA VAL A 30 3.01 -12.59 4.61
C VAL A 30 2.66 -14.00 4.14
N PHE A 31 2.60 -14.23 2.82
CA PHE A 31 2.27 -15.54 2.29
C PHE A 31 3.38 -16.58 2.49
N ALA A 32 4.65 -16.19 2.42
CA ALA A 32 5.76 -17.09 2.72
C ALA A 32 5.78 -17.53 4.20
N ASN A 33 5.29 -16.68 5.10
CA ASN A 33 5.20 -16.95 6.53
C ASN A 33 3.76 -17.25 6.98
N GLN A 34 2.91 -17.73 6.08
CA GLN A 34 1.47 -17.92 6.34
C GLN A 34 1.20 -18.75 7.59
N GLY A 35 1.97 -19.80 7.86
CA GLY A 35 1.80 -20.63 9.06
C GLY A 35 1.93 -19.83 10.36
N ILE A 36 2.95 -18.97 10.44
CA ILE A 36 3.19 -18.09 11.60
C ILE A 36 2.11 -17.01 11.68
N VAL A 37 1.79 -16.38 10.55
CA VAL A 37 0.77 -15.32 10.49
C VAL A 37 -0.59 -15.85 10.97
N MET A 38 -1.00 -17.03 10.49
CA MET A 38 -2.27 -17.64 10.89
C MET A 38 -2.29 -18.05 12.35
N ASP A 39 -1.19 -18.61 12.87
CA ASP A 39 -1.08 -18.95 14.30
C ASP A 39 -1.28 -17.72 15.20
N TYR A 40 -0.67 -16.58 14.86
CA TYR A 40 -0.90 -15.34 15.62
C TYR A 40 -2.28 -14.73 15.36
N PHE A 41 -2.74 -14.68 14.11
CA PHE A 41 -3.95 -13.92 13.74
C PHE A 41 -5.25 -14.59 14.20
N THR A 42 -5.23 -15.91 14.41
CA THR A 42 -6.43 -16.69 14.80
C THR A 42 -6.62 -16.82 16.31
N ARG A 43 -5.60 -16.52 17.11
CA ARG A 43 -5.64 -16.60 18.59
C ARG A 43 -6.62 -15.61 19.24
N GLY A 44 -7.03 -14.56 18.52
CA GLY A 44 -7.93 -13.54 19.04
C GLY A 44 -7.35 -12.71 20.19
N GLY A 45 -8.21 -11.99 20.92
CA GLY A 45 -7.79 -11.14 22.04
C GLY A 45 -6.81 -10.04 21.62
N VAL A 46 -5.69 -9.92 22.33
CA VAL A 46 -4.63 -8.94 22.01
C VAL A 46 -4.04 -9.17 20.62
N PHE A 47 -4.04 -10.41 20.12
CA PHE A 47 -3.52 -10.71 18.78
C PHE A 47 -4.41 -10.21 17.65
N ALA A 48 -5.68 -9.86 17.91
CA ALA A 48 -6.53 -9.19 16.91
C ALA A 48 -5.96 -7.82 16.49
N ILE A 49 -5.18 -7.17 17.37
CA ILE A 49 -4.48 -5.92 17.05
C ILE A 49 -3.49 -6.16 15.91
N ALA A 50 -2.81 -7.30 15.86
CA ALA A 50 -1.88 -7.63 14.79
C ALA A 50 -2.60 -7.65 13.42
N VAL A 51 -3.80 -8.23 13.35
CA VAL A 51 -4.62 -8.25 12.12
C VAL A 51 -4.95 -6.82 11.67
N ILE A 52 -5.39 -5.96 12.60
CA ILE A 52 -5.75 -4.57 12.31
C ILE A 52 -4.54 -3.80 11.81
N VAL A 53 -3.41 -3.90 12.52
CA VAL A 53 -2.16 -3.22 12.15
C VAL A 53 -1.69 -3.67 10.78
N THR A 54 -1.69 -4.98 10.51
CA THR A 54 -1.31 -5.51 9.20
C THR A 54 -2.24 -5.01 8.10
N ALA A 55 -3.56 -5.02 8.31
CA ALA A 55 -4.52 -4.47 7.35
C ALA A 55 -4.27 -2.99 7.05
N LEU A 56 -3.97 -2.17 8.06
CA LEU A 56 -3.64 -0.74 7.89
C LEU A 56 -2.33 -0.53 7.13
N VAL A 57 -1.28 -1.30 7.44
CA VAL A 57 0.01 -1.24 6.73
C VAL A 57 -0.18 -1.61 5.25
N PHE A 58 -0.89 -2.70 4.97
CA PHE A 58 -1.20 -3.12 3.60
C PHE A 58 -2.03 -2.08 2.86
N SER A 59 -3.07 -1.54 3.50
CA SER A 59 -3.91 -0.49 2.91
C SER A 59 -3.09 0.75 2.55
N PHE A 60 -2.16 1.17 3.41
CA PHE A 60 -1.31 2.33 3.14
C PHE A 60 -0.34 2.08 1.98
N VAL A 61 0.39 0.96 2.01
CA VAL A 61 1.40 0.65 0.98
C VAL A 61 0.74 0.38 -0.37
N HIS A 62 -0.27 -0.49 -0.39
CA HIS A 62 -0.99 -0.82 -1.63
C HIS A 62 -1.81 0.36 -2.14
N GLY A 63 -2.36 1.19 -1.24
CA GLY A 63 -3.05 2.42 -1.60
C GLY A 63 -2.13 3.45 -2.26
N ALA A 64 -0.92 3.63 -1.72
CA ALA A 64 0.09 4.49 -2.34
C ALA A 64 0.47 3.99 -3.74
N PHE A 65 0.72 2.68 -3.89
CA PHE A 65 0.95 2.05 -5.20
C PHE A 65 -0.21 2.32 -6.17
N SER A 66 -1.45 2.08 -5.72
CA SER A 66 -2.66 2.26 -6.54
C SER A 66 -2.82 3.69 -7.02
N ASN A 67 -2.52 4.68 -6.15
CA ASN A 67 -2.55 6.09 -6.52
C ASN A 67 -1.55 6.40 -7.65
N TYR A 68 -0.29 5.96 -7.51
CA TYR A 68 0.71 6.17 -8.56
C TYR A 68 0.40 5.39 -9.84
N LEU A 69 -0.27 4.25 -9.73
CA LEU A 69 -0.68 3.45 -10.89
C LEU A 69 -1.74 4.19 -11.69
N VAL A 70 -2.78 4.70 -11.02
CA VAL A 70 -3.84 5.51 -11.61
C VAL A 70 -3.28 6.79 -12.23
N GLU A 71 -2.37 7.48 -11.54
CA GLU A 71 -1.67 8.65 -12.07
C GLU A 71 -0.82 8.32 -13.31
N ALA A 72 -0.12 7.18 -13.34
CA ALA A 72 0.68 6.73 -14.47
C ALA A 72 -0.18 6.36 -15.69
N MET A 73 -1.38 5.80 -15.47
CA MET A 73 -2.39 5.57 -16.51
C MET A 73 -2.99 6.88 -17.07
N GLY A 74 -2.69 8.03 -16.45
CA GLY A 74 -3.14 9.34 -16.90
C GLY A 74 -4.42 9.84 -16.25
N PHE A 75 -5.01 9.05 -15.34
CA PHE A 75 -6.13 9.50 -14.54
C PHE A 75 -5.62 10.46 -13.47
N LYS A 76 -6.13 11.69 -13.50
CA LYS A 76 -5.83 12.71 -12.49
C LYS A 76 -7.02 12.81 -11.55
N PRO A 77 -6.80 13.02 -10.23
CA PRO A 77 -7.90 13.31 -9.34
C PRO A 77 -8.68 14.52 -9.85
N GLY A 78 -10.00 14.36 -9.98
CA GLY A 78 -10.89 15.45 -10.35
C GLY A 78 -10.68 16.61 -9.39
N ASN A 79 -10.39 17.79 -9.94
CA ASN A 79 -10.09 18.99 -9.17
C ASN A 79 -11.23 19.25 -8.17
N LYS A 80 -11.03 18.98 -6.89
CA LYS A 80 -11.99 19.37 -5.86
C LYS A 80 -11.80 20.88 -5.66
N LYS A 81 -12.70 21.66 -6.28
CA LYS A 81 -12.92 23.06 -5.89
C LYS A 81 -13.25 23.13 -4.40
#